data_AF-A0AAW7G3U0-F1
#
_entry.id   AF-A0AAW7G3U0-F1
#
_cell.length_a   1.000
_cell.length_b   1.000
_cell.length_c   1.000
_cell.angle_alpha   90.00
_cell.angle_beta   90.00
_cell.angle_gamma   90.00
#
_symmetry.space_group_name_H-M   'P 1'
#
loop_
_entity.id
_entity.type
_entity.pdbx_description
1 polymer ?
#
loop_
_entity_poly.entity_id
_entity_poly.type
_entity_poly.pdbx_seq_one_letter_code
_entity_poly.pdbx_strand_id
1 'polypeptide(L)'
;MKALNKQALKPGLYAILFRNNWDGEGDTYETLASLDSNLIWHNHETGKELFEYEGDAVLKAWLLNDSTTTDALEAKDITLSARDYHFDQDAARIESLEKSLEAAEKRIAELEAREVAVKQFDDFQIVHYGATEDYAKGYIDCQNNYNKALAAAGIGVKGE
;
A
#
# COMPACT_ATOMS: atom_id res chain seq x y z
N MET A 1 55.18 -0.86 7.72
CA MET A 1 53.81 -1.19 7.28
C MET A 1 53.64 -0.77 5.82
N LYS A 2 52.81 -1.47 5.03
CA LYS A 2 52.56 -1.13 3.62
C LYS A 2 51.47 -0.07 3.53
N ALA A 3 51.58 0.85 2.58
CA ALA A 3 50.55 1.86 2.32
C ALA A 3 49.21 1.20 1.93
N LEU A 4 48.11 1.79 2.39
CA LEU A 4 46.75 1.37 2.08
C LEU A 4 46.44 1.62 0.60
N ASN A 5 45.73 0.70 -0.05
CA ASN A 5 45.23 0.92 -1.39
C ASN A 5 43.99 1.83 -1.37
N LYS A 6 44.16 3.11 -1.71
CA LYS A 6 43.07 4.09 -1.74
C LYS A 6 42.02 3.83 -2.83
N GLN A 7 42.35 3.09 -3.89
CA GLN A 7 41.40 2.79 -4.99
C GLN A 7 40.26 1.86 -4.56
N ALA A 8 40.41 1.15 -3.45
CA ALA A 8 39.38 0.28 -2.90
C ALA A 8 38.43 1.00 -1.93
N LEU A 9 38.65 2.29 -1.65
CA LEU A 9 37.89 3.08 -0.68
C LEU A 9 36.78 3.89 -1.35
N LYS A 10 35.69 4.12 -0.62
CA LYS A 10 34.60 5.01 -1.03
C LYS A 10 34.86 6.43 -0.53
N PRO A 11 34.44 7.49 -1.24
CA PRO A 11 34.43 8.83 -0.68
C PRO A 11 33.62 8.91 0.61
N GLY A 12 34.07 9.71 1.57
CA GLY A 12 33.43 9.81 2.87
C GLY A 12 34.37 10.24 3.98
N LEU A 13 33.85 10.29 5.21
CA LEU A 13 34.62 10.63 6.40
C LEU A 13 35.24 9.36 7.00
N TYR A 14 36.53 9.42 7.34
CA TYR A 14 37.27 8.32 7.94
C TYR A 14 38.01 8.76 9.20
N ALA A 15 38.20 7.82 10.12
CA ALA A 15 39.34 7.83 11.02
C ALA A 15 40.51 7.17 10.29
N ILE A 16 41.68 7.81 10.25
CA ILE A 16 42.86 7.27 9.57
C ILE A 16 44.06 7.20 10.50
N LEU A 17 44.89 6.20 10.28
CA LEU A 17 46.28 6.16 10.75
C LEU A 17 47.15 6.45 9.54
N PHE A 18 47.91 7.55 9.57
CA PHE A 18 48.79 7.94 8.49
C PHE A 18 50.22 8.12 8.97
N ARG A 19 51.16 7.94 8.04
CA ARG A 19 52.57 8.26 8.22
C ARG A 19 52.82 9.67 7.70
N ASN A 20 53.46 10.50 8.52
CA ASN A 20 53.99 11.80 8.17
C ASN A 20 55.51 11.69 8.07
N ASN A 21 56.09 12.11 6.95
CA ASN A 21 57.51 12.02 6.66
C ASN A 21 58.20 13.40 6.55
N TRP A 22 57.64 14.43 7.19
CA TRP A 22 58.16 15.80 7.11
C TRP A 22 59.66 15.94 7.47
N ASP A 23 60.14 15.19 8.46
CA ASP A 23 61.53 15.19 8.94
C ASP A 23 62.36 13.98 8.48
N GLY A 24 61.74 13.07 7.73
CA GLY A 24 62.36 11.82 7.27
C GLY A 24 62.33 10.66 8.27
N GLU A 25 61.77 10.84 9.47
CA GLU A 25 61.67 9.77 10.48
C GLU A 25 60.44 8.87 10.23
N GLY A 26 59.39 9.41 9.61
CA GLY A 26 58.21 8.65 9.21
C GLY A 26 57.29 8.31 10.39
N ASP A 27 57.05 9.29 11.27
CA ASP A 27 56.14 9.19 12.40
C ASP A 27 54.70 8.87 11.99
N THR A 28 53.97 8.20 12.89
CA THR A 28 52.58 7.82 12.65
C THR A 28 51.60 8.58 13.53
N TYR A 29 50.53 9.09 12.91
CA TYR A 29 49.51 9.90 13.58
C TYR A 29 48.10 9.38 13.26
N GLU A 30 47.20 9.56 14.21
CA GLU A 30 45.77 9.30 14.04
C GLU A 30 45.04 10.62 13.84
N THR A 31 44.15 10.69 12.84
CA THR A 31 43.36 11.89 12.57
C THR A 31 42.04 11.55 11.88
N LEU A 32 41.12 12.52 11.88
CA LEU A 32 39.92 12.48 11.06
C LEU A 32 40.21 13.10 9.69
N ALA A 33 39.82 12.39 8.64
CA ALA A 33 40.07 12.80 7.28
C ALA A 33 38.90 12.48 6.36
N SER A 34 38.59 13.40 5.46
CA SER A 34 37.62 13.20 4.39
C SER A 34 38.33 12.73 3.13
N LEU A 35 37.85 11.64 2.53
CA LEU A 35 38.27 11.20 1.20
C LEU A 35 37.26 11.71 0.17
N ASP A 36 37.72 12.47 -0.81
CA ASP A 36 36.86 12.97 -1.89
C ASP A 36 36.73 12.00 -3.07
N SER A 37 35.92 12.36 -4.08
CA SER A 37 35.71 11.57 -5.30
C SER A 37 36.95 11.44 -6.18
N ASN A 38 37.96 12.29 -5.98
CA ASN A 38 39.24 12.26 -6.70
C ASN A 38 40.31 11.43 -5.96
N LEU A 39 39.93 10.78 -4.86
CA LEU A 39 40.82 10.00 -4.00
C LEU A 39 41.93 10.86 -3.36
N ILE A 40 41.59 12.10 -3.02
CA ILE A 40 42.43 13.03 -2.26
C ILE A 40 41.93 13.09 -0.82
N TRP A 41 42.88 13.03 0.11
CA TRP A 41 42.63 13.06 1.54
C TRP A 41 42.74 14.48 2.08
N HIS A 42 41.66 14.94 2.72
CA HIS A 42 41.59 16.25 3.35
C HIS A 42 41.47 16.10 4.86
N ASN A 43 42.23 16.88 5.62
CA ASN A 43 42.09 16.95 7.06
C ASN A 43 40.68 17.46 7.40
N HIS A 44 39.96 16.76 8.28
CA HIS A 44 38.57 17.08 8.57
C HIS A 44 38.40 18.45 9.27
N GLU A 45 39.37 18.87 10.07
CA GLU A 45 39.31 20.11 10.85
C GLU A 45 39.73 21.33 10.02
N THR A 46 40.77 21.19 9.18
CA THR A 46 41.34 22.31 8.44
C THR A 46 40.89 22.37 6.98
N GLY A 47 40.35 21.27 6.44
CA GLY A 47 39.97 21.15 5.03
C GLY A 47 41.15 21.12 4.05
N LYS A 48 42.39 21.09 4.54
CA LYS A 48 43.59 21.05 3.71
C LYS A 48 43.96 19.63 3.32
N GLU A 49 44.64 19.47 2.19
CA GLU A 49 45.20 18.21 1.75
C GLU A 49 46.23 17.68 2.78
N LEU A 50 46.20 16.37 3.07
CA LEU A 50 46.96 15.77 4.17
C LEU A 50 48.40 15.38 3.81
N PHE A 51 48.74 15.20 2.53
CA PHE A 51 50.02 14.62 2.12
C PHE A 51 50.83 15.62 1.30
N GLU A 52 51.74 16.31 1.98
CA GLU A 52 52.58 17.35 1.38
C GLU A 52 54.02 16.84 1.14
N TYR A 53 54.44 15.78 1.81
CA TYR A 53 55.83 15.32 1.82
C TYR A 53 56.01 13.95 1.16
N GLU A 54 57.15 13.77 0.49
CA GLU A 54 57.51 12.48 -0.10
C GLU A 54 57.64 11.43 1.02
N GLY A 55 56.89 10.33 0.92
CA GLY A 55 56.86 9.28 1.94
C GLY A 55 55.59 9.28 2.80
N ASP A 56 54.76 10.31 2.73
CA ASP A 56 53.46 10.35 3.39
C ASP A 56 52.54 9.25 2.85
N ALA A 57 51.82 8.57 3.75
CA ALA A 57 50.90 7.50 3.35
C ALA A 57 49.87 7.17 4.42
N VAL A 58 48.64 6.90 4.00
CA VAL A 58 47.67 6.21 4.85
C VAL A 58 48.12 4.77 5.07
N LEU A 59 48.15 4.34 6.32
CA LEU A 59 48.43 2.97 6.73
C LEU A 59 47.14 2.19 6.99
N LYS A 60 46.15 2.83 7.62
CA LYS A 60 44.82 2.26 7.89
C LYS A 60 43.75 3.34 7.79
N ALA A 61 42.55 2.95 7.37
CA ALA A 61 41.39 3.83 7.32
C ALA A 61 40.13 3.07 7.76
N TRP A 62 39.32 3.71 8.60
CA TRP A 62 38.02 3.21 9.07
C TRP A 62 36.95 4.21 8.67
N LEU A 63 36.06 3.80 7.77
CA LEU A 63 34.96 4.63 7.29
C LEU A 63 33.99 4.91 8.45
N LEU A 64 33.74 6.19 8.71
CA LEU A 64 32.82 6.66 9.75
C LEU A 64 31.45 6.95 9.18
N ASN A 65 31.38 7.72 8.09
CA ASN A 65 30.17 8.00 7.34
C ASN A 65 30.48 7.92 5.84
N ASP A 66 29.70 7.13 5.09
CA ASP A 66 29.63 7.36 3.65
C ASP A 66 28.71 8.56 3.39
N SER A 67 29.07 9.40 2.43
CA SER A 67 28.24 10.53 2.02
C SER A 67 26.93 10.10 1.33
N THR A 68 26.69 8.80 1.19
CA THR A 68 25.46 8.23 0.60
C THR A 68 24.39 7.93 1.65
N THR A 69 24.71 7.98 2.95
CA THR A 69 23.78 7.63 4.02
C THR A 69 22.68 8.66 4.23
N THR A 70 22.95 9.96 4.05
CA THR A 70 21.94 11.03 4.19
C THR A 70 20.91 10.97 3.07
N ASP A 71 21.35 10.92 1.82
CA ASP A 71 20.46 10.94 0.64
C ASP A 71 19.56 9.69 0.60
N ALA A 72 20.10 8.54 1.00
CA ALA A 72 19.35 7.29 1.08
C ALA A 72 18.33 7.27 2.22
N LEU A 73 18.58 7.98 3.33
CA LEU A 73 17.63 8.12 4.44
C LEU A 73 16.49 9.06 4.07
N GLU A 74 16.79 10.21 3.45
CA GLU A 74 15.77 11.16 2.98
C GLU A 74 14.86 10.53 1.91
N ALA A 75 15.43 9.80 0.96
CA ALA A 75 14.63 9.08 -0.04
C ALA A 75 13.68 8.05 0.58
N LYS A 76 14.13 7.34 1.63
CA LYS A 76 13.27 6.40 2.36
C LYS A 76 12.13 7.10 3.10
N ASP A 77 12.41 8.22 3.75
CA ASP A 77 11.40 8.99 4.49
C ASP A 77 10.29 9.52 3.56
N ILE A 78 10.66 10.00 2.38
CA ILE A 78 9.71 10.41 1.33
C ILE A 78 8.85 9.22 0.87
N THR A 79 9.44 8.03 0.67
CA THR A 79 8.66 6.85 0.26
C THR A 79 7.72 6.35 1.36
N LEU A 80 8.11 6.46 2.63
CA LEU A 80 7.29 6.08 3.77
C LEU A 80 6.09 7.02 3.91
N SER A 81 6.31 8.33 3.85
CA SER A 81 5.23 9.31 3.92
C SER A 81 4.21 9.17 2.78
N ALA A 82 4.66 8.90 1.55
CA ALA A 82 3.77 8.63 0.43
C ALA A 82 2.91 7.36 0.66
N ARG A 83 3.51 6.31 1.23
CA ARG A 83 2.81 5.06 1.55
C ARG A 83 1.74 5.27 2.63
N ASP A 84 2.06 6.04 3.67
CA ASP A 84 1.13 6.30 4.78
C ASP A 84 -0.09 7.10 4.30
N TYR A 85 0.11 8.08 3.41
CA TYR A 85 -0.99 8.80 2.76
C TYR A 85 -1.92 7.88 1.95
N HIS A 86 -1.34 6.91 1.21
CA HIS A 86 -2.13 5.93 0.48
C HIS A 86 -2.93 5.00 1.40
N PHE A 87 -2.37 4.57 2.53
CA PHE A 87 -3.09 3.76 3.51
C PHE A 87 -4.30 4.49 4.10
N ASP A 88 -4.17 5.77 4.43
CA ASP A 88 -5.28 6.58 4.94
C ASP A 88 -6.40 6.72 3.90
N GLN A 89 -6.03 6.91 2.63
CA GLN A 89 -7.00 6.97 1.53
C GLN A 89 -7.72 5.64 1.33
N ASP A 90 -7.00 4.53 1.42
CA ASP A 90 -7.58 3.18 1.29
C ASP A 90 -8.51 2.87 2.46
N ALA A 91 -8.16 3.25 3.69
CA ALA A 91 -9.01 3.09 4.86
C ALA A 91 -10.35 3.81 4.70
N ALA A 92 -10.33 5.07 4.26
CA ALA A 92 -11.55 5.85 4.00
C ALA A 92 -12.41 5.23 2.87
N ARG A 93 -11.77 4.69 1.83
CA ARG A 93 -12.46 4.02 0.73
C ARG A 93 -13.13 2.72 1.20
N ILE A 94 -12.46 1.93 2.02
CA ILE A 94 -13.00 0.69 2.60
C ILE A 94 -14.25 1.01 3.42
N GLU A 95 -14.18 2.00 4.32
CA GLU A 95 -15.33 2.39 5.15
C GLU A 95 -16.54 2.81 4.29
N SER A 96 -16.31 3.56 3.21
CA SER A 96 -17.37 3.95 2.29
C SER A 96 -17.97 2.76 1.54
N LEU A 97 -17.16 1.77 1.17
CA LEU A 97 -17.62 0.56 0.48
C LEU A 97 -18.43 -0.33 1.42
N GLU A 98 -18.00 -0.50 2.67
CA GLU A 98 -18.73 -1.26 3.69
C GLU A 98 -20.13 -0.68 3.93
N LYS A 99 -20.24 0.65 4.09
CA LYS A 99 -21.55 1.32 4.21
C LYS A 99 -22.45 1.11 2.99
N SER A 100 -21.85 1.14 1.80
CA SER A 100 -22.60 0.92 0.55
C SER A 100 -23.08 -0.53 0.42
N LEU A 101 -22.25 -1.48 0.85
CA LEU A 101 -22.58 -2.90 0.87
C LEU A 101 -23.73 -3.18 1.83
N GLU A 102 -23.64 -2.69 3.07
CA GLU A 102 -24.70 -2.85 4.07
C GLU A 102 -26.04 -2.26 3.58
N ALA A 103 -26.01 -1.08 2.97
CA ALA A 103 -27.20 -0.46 2.39
C ALA A 103 -27.79 -1.28 1.22
N ALA A 104 -26.93 -1.86 0.37
CA ALA A 104 -27.35 -2.71 -0.73
C ALA A 104 -27.94 -4.04 -0.24
N GLU A 105 -27.30 -4.69 0.74
CA GLU A 105 -27.79 -5.92 1.37
C GLU A 105 -29.16 -5.70 2.03
N LYS A 106 -29.31 -4.61 2.77
CA LYS A 106 -30.61 -4.23 3.35
C LYS A 106 -31.66 -4.03 2.27
N ARG A 107 -31.32 -3.37 1.16
CA ARG A 107 -32.25 -3.15 0.05
C ARG A 107 -32.65 -4.47 -0.61
N ILE A 108 -31.72 -5.39 -0.80
CA ILE A 108 -32.00 -6.72 -1.34
C ILE A 108 -32.96 -7.47 -0.41
N ALA A 109 -32.69 -7.50 0.90
CA ALA A 109 -33.57 -8.14 1.87
C ALA A 109 -34.99 -7.54 1.86
N GLU A 110 -35.12 -6.22 1.76
CA GLU A 110 -36.43 -5.54 1.60
C GLU A 110 -37.16 -5.94 0.31
N LEU A 111 -36.42 -6.16 -0.79
CA LEU A 111 -37.00 -6.58 -2.07
C LEU A 111 -37.42 -8.06 -2.03
N GLU A 112 -36.60 -8.92 -1.43
CA GLU A 112 -36.87 -10.35 -1.26
C GLU A 112 -38.05 -10.62 -0.32
N ALA A 113 -38.29 -9.72 0.65
CA ALA A 113 -39.44 -9.81 1.56
C ALA A 113 -40.75 -9.26 0.97
N ARG A 114 -40.81 -8.88 -0.32
CA ARG A 114 -42.02 -8.31 -0.92
C ARG A 114 -43.08 -9.37 -1.13
N GLU A 115 -44.23 -9.14 -0.51
CA GLU A 115 -45.43 -9.94 -0.71
C GLU A 115 -46.60 -9.06 -1.12
N VAL A 116 -47.48 -9.61 -1.98
CA VAL A 116 -48.77 -9.00 -2.32
C VAL A 116 -49.90 -9.84 -1.74
N ALA A 117 -50.92 -9.17 -1.20
CA ALA A 117 -52.16 -9.81 -0.80
C ALA A 117 -53.18 -9.67 -1.92
N VAL A 118 -53.39 -10.74 -2.68
CA VAL A 118 -54.45 -10.85 -3.69
C VAL A 118 -55.38 -11.97 -3.29
N LYS A 119 -56.68 -11.68 -3.23
CA LYS A 119 -57.68 -12.70 -2.92
C LYS A 119 -57.74 -13.71 -4.05
N GLN A 120 -57.37 -14.95 -3.75
CA GLN A 120 -57.48 -16.09 -4.64
C GLN A 120 -58.86 -16.71 -4.50
N PHE A 121 -59.42 -17.19 -5.61
CA PHE A 121 -60.65 -17.96 -5.60
C PHE A 121 -60.39 -19.36 -6.13
N ASP A 122 -61.10 -20.35 -5.60
CA ASP A 122 -61.19 -21.67 -6.18
C ASP A 122 -62.33 -21.75 -7.23
N ASP A 123 -62.31 -22.80 -8.05
CA ASP A 123 -63.30 -23.03 -9.09
C ASP A 123 -64.73 -23.13 -8.54
N PHE A 124 -64.89 -23.80 -7.40
CA PHE A 124 -66.16 -23.97 -6.71
C PHE A 124 -66.76 -22.62 -6.30
N GLN A 125 -65.99 -21.73 -5.67
CA GLN A 125 -66.41 -20.40 -5.26
C GLN A 125 -66.88 -19.57 -6.45
N ILE A 126 -66.14 -19.61 -7.56
CA ILE A 126 -66.47 -18.83 -8.76
C ILE A 126 -67.80 -19.29 -9.36
N VAL A 127 -68.00 -20.61 -9.49
CA VAL A 127 -69.26 -21.18 -9.99
C VAL A 127 -70.43 -20.85 -9.04
N HIS A 128 -70.21 -20.88 -7.72
CA HIS A 128 -71.24 -20.54 -6.73
C HIS A 128 -71.63 -19.06 -6.72
N TYR A 129 -70.80 -18.18 -7.28
CA TYR A 129 -71.16 -16.79 -7.54
C TYR A 129 -71.99 -16.60 -8.82
N GLY A 130 -72.40 -17.68 -9.49
CA GLY A 130 -73.27 -17.65 -10.66
C GLY A 130 -72.52 -17.63 -12.00
N ALA A 131 -71.22 -17.88 -12.00
CA ALA A 131 -70.45 -18.03 -13.23
C ALA A 131 -70.59 -19.44 -13.83
N THR A 132 -70.31 -19.57 -15.12
CA THR A 132 -70.26 -20.89 -15.78
C THR A 132 -68.97 -21.64 -15.41
N GLU A 133 -68.99 -22.97 -15.50
CA GLU A 133 -67.78 -23.78 -15.28
C GLU A 133 -66.64 -23.40 -16.23
N ASP A 134 -66.97 -23.06 -17.48
CA ASP A 134 -65.98 -22.64 -18.49
C ASP A 134 -65.33 -21.30 -18.12
N TYR A 135 -66.12 -20.35 -17.62
CA TYR A 135 -65.60 -19.09 -17.10
C TYR A 135 -64.70 -19.31 -15.88
N ALA A 136 -65.10 -20.20 -14.95
CA ALA A 136 -64.32 -20.50 -13.76
C ALA A 136 -62.93 -21.07 -14.12
N LYS A 137 -62.84 -22.00 -15.08
CA LYS A 137 -61.57 -22.55 -15.57
C LYS A 137 -60.67 -21.46 -16.17
N GLY A 138 -61.22 -20.61 -17.04
CA GLY A 138 -60.47 -19.50 -17.63
C GLY A 138 -59.97 -18.49 -16.58
N TYR A 139 -60.76 -18.23 -15.53
CA TYR A 139 -60.34 -17.38 -14.41
C TYR A 139 -59.16 -17.98 -13.64
N ILE A 140 -59.23 -19.27 -13.30
CA ILE A 140 -58.14 -19.99 -12.61
C ILE A 140 -56.86 -19.99 -13.46
N ASP A 141 -56.96 -20.21 -14.77
CA ASP A 141 -55.80 -20.15 -15.67
C ASP A 141 -55.14 -18.76 -15.67
N CYS A 142 -55.95 -17.69 -15.69
CA CYS A 142 -55.47 -16.32 -15.57
C CYS A 142 -54.80 -16.06 -14.21
N GLN A 143 -55.42 -16.51 -13.10
CA GLN A 143 -54.89 -16.37 -11.75
C GLN A 143 -53.52 -17.08 -11.62
N ASN A 144 -53.40 -18.31 -12.14
CA ASN A 144 -52.15 -19.06 -12.15
C ASN A 144 -51.06 -18.38 -12.99
N ASN A 145 -51.41 -17.82 -14.15
CA ASN A 145 -50.47 -17.10 -14.99
C ASN A 145 -49.98 -15.79 -14.33
N TYR A 146 -50.88 -15.11 -13.62
CA TYR A 146 -50.52 -13.94 -12.81
C TYR A 146 -49.55 -14.30 -11.68
N ASN A 147 -49.81 -15.36 -10.91
CA ASN A 147 -48.92 -15.80 -9.84
C ASN A 147 -47.53 -16.21 -10.37
N LYS A 148 -47.47 -16.89 -11.53
CA LYS A 148 -46.19 -17.17 -12.22
C LYS A 148 -45.40 -15.92 -12.55
N ALA A 149 -46.09 -14.86 -13.01
CA ALA A 149 -45.43 -13.58 -13.32
C ALA A 149 -44.91 -12.89 -12.05
N LEU A 150 -45.65 -12.97 -10.94
CA LEU A 150 -45.20 -12.45 -9.65
C LEU A 150 -43.99 -13.21 -9.10
N ALA A 151 -44.02 -14.55 -9.17
CA ALA A 151 -42.90 -15.39 -8.75
C ALA A 151 -41.64 -15.11 -9.59
N ALA A 152 -41.79 -14.94 -10.92
CA ALA A 152 -40.68 -14.56 -11.80
C ALA A 152 -40.10 -13.18 -11.47
N ALA A 153 -40.89 -12.29 -10.87
CA ALA A 153 -40.46 -10.99 -10.37
C ALA A 153 -39.92 -11.02 -8.93
N GLY A 154 -39.86 -12.21 -8.29
CA GLY A 154 -39.42 -12.37 -6.90
C GLY A 154 -40.41 -11.84 -5.86
N ILE A 155 -41.70 -11.77 -6.20
CA ILE A 155 -42.77 -11.30 -5.32
C ILE A 155 -43.60 -12.50 -4.83
N GLY A 156 -43.75 -12.65 -3.52
CA GLY A 156 -44.63 -13.66 -2.93
C GLY A 156 -46.11 -13.28 -2.97
N VAL A 157 -47.00 -14.28 -2.98
CA VAL A 157 -48.47 -14.10 -2.88
C VAL A 157 -48.95 -14.63 -1.53
N LYS A 158 -49.65 -13.79 -0.74
CA LYS A 158 -50.21 -14.23 0.55
C LYS A 158 -51.43 -15.12 0.34
N GLY A 159 -51.39 -16.31 0.92
CA GLY A 159 -52.51 -17.25 0.93
C GLY A 159 -52.59 -18.16 -0.31
N GLU A 160 -51.52 -18.22 -1.11
CA GLU A 160 -51.26 -19.31 -2.06
C GLU A 160 -50.91 -20.62 -1.33
#